data_AF-G4TMI7-F1
#
_entry.id   AF-G4TMI7-F1
#
_cell.length_a   1.000
_cell.length_b   1.000
_cell.length_c   1.000
_cell.angle_alpha   90.00
_cell.angle_beta   90.00
_cell.angle_gamma   90.00
#
_symmetry.space_group_name_H-M   'P 1'
#
loop_
_entity.id
_entity.type
_entity.pdbx_description
1 polymer ?
#
loop_
_entity_poly.entity_id
_entity_poly.type
_entity_poly.pdbx_seq_one_letter_code
_entity_poly.pdbx_strand_id
1 'polypeptide(L)'
;MSSSDADVTNAIQMKLQQNGEWDRIYVELSDQLNELGWIDDLYDTAKERSRDDKTNLQRLLEDLKPTAVNGIPKELRTKIVAMIQASIERVVQKG
;
A
#
# COMPACT_ATOMS: atom_id res chain seq x y z
N MET A 1 -31.46 4.80 7.17
CA MET A 1 -30.16 4.77 7.88
C MET A 1 -29.11 5.17 6.83
N SER A 2 -28.43 6.31 7.00
CA SER A 2 -27.30 6.64 6.12
C SER A 2 -26.10 5.85 6.61
N SER A 3 -25.58 4.94 5.78
CA SER A 3 -24.29 4.31 6.05
C SER A 3 -23.23 5.42 6.05
N SER A 4 -22.29 5.42 7.00
CA SER A 4 -21.18 6.37 6.95
C SER A 4 -20.23 5.99 5.81
N ASP A 5 -19.46 6.95 5.28
CA ASP A 5 -18.46 6.68 4.25
C ASP A 5 -17.42 5.64 4.71
N ALA A 6 -17.13 5.58 6.01
CA ALA A 6 -16.27 4.57 6.61
C ALA A 6 -16.88 3.16 6.50
N ASP A 7 -18.18 3.02 6.75
CA ASP A 7 -18.88 1.74 6.62
C ASP A 7 -18.88 1.25 5.17
N VAL A 8 -19.09 2.17 4.21
CA VAL A 8 -19.04 1.86 2.77
C VAL A 8 -17.64 1.42 2.36
N THR A 9 -16.60 2.13 2.82
CA THR A 9 -15.20 1.82 2.54
C THR A 9 -14.82 0.44 3.10
N ASN A 10 -15.19 0.15 4.34
CA ASN A 10 -14.96 -1.14 4.98
C ASN A 10 -15.67 -2.28 4.25
N ALA A 11 -16.92 -2.08 3.84
CA ALA A 11 -17.68 -3.08 3.10
C ALA A 11 -17.07 -3.39 1.73
N ILE A 12 -16.58 -2.38 1.00
CA ILE A 12 -15.88 -2.56 -0.27
C ILE A 12 -14.57 -3.32 -0.03
N GLN A 13 -13.78 -2.93 0.97
CA GLN A 13 -12.52 -3.59 1.30
C GLN A 13 -12.73 -5.07 1.64
N MET A 14 -13.73 -5.39 2.46
CA MET A 14 -14.08 -6.78 2.78
C MET A 14 -14.44 -7.59 1.53
N LYS A 15 -15.22 -7.02 0.61
CA LYS A 15 -15.57 -7.71 -0.65
C LYS A 15 -14.34 -7.96 -1.53
N LEU A 16 -13.42 -7.00 -1.62
CA LEU A 16 -12.16 -7.13 -2.35
C LEU A 16 -11.24 -8.20 -1.75
N GLN A 17 -11.26 -8.37 -0.43
CA GLN A 17 -10.53 -9.46 0.23
C GLN A 17 -11.19 -10.82 -0.06
N GLN A 18 -12.51 -10.90 0.06
CA GLN A 18 -13.26 -12.15 -0.14
C GLN A 18 -13.17 -12.70 -1.57
N ASN A 19 -13.03 -11.83 -2.57
CA ASN A 19 -12.93 -12.23 -3.97
C ASN A 19 -11.47 -12.35 -4.48
N GLY A 20 -10.48 -12.15 -3.61
CA GLY A 20 -9.06 -12.26 -3.93
C GLY A 20 -8.48 -11.11 -4.76
N GLU A 21 -9.26 -10.08 -5.10
CA GLU A 21 -8.75 -8.92 -5.85
C GLU A 21 -7.77 -8.10 -4.99
N TRP A 22 -7.99 -8.05 -3.68
CA TRP A 22 -7.06 -7.43 -2.75
C TRP A 22 -5.68 -8.11 -2.79
N ASP A 23 -5.66 -9.44 -2.72
CA ASP A 23 -4.41 -10.22 -2.75
C ASP A 23 -3.69 -10.04 -4.09
N ARG A 24 -4.44 -10.04 -5.20
CA ARG A 24 -3.89 -9.78 -6.53
C ARG A 24 -3.23 -8.41 -6.64
N ILE A 25 -3.90 -7.36 -6.15
CA ILE A 25 -3.36 -5.99 -6.15
C ILE A 25 -2.12 -5.91 -5.26
N TYR A 26 -2.15 -6.56 -4.10
CA TYR A 26 -1.03 -6.58 -3.15
C TYR A 26 0.20 -7.27 -3.73
N VAL A 27 0.03 -8.44 -4.35
CA VAL A 27 1.12 -9.18 -5.00
C VAL A 27 1.73 -8.34 -6.12
N GLU A 28 0.92 -7.77 -7.02
CA GLU A 28 1.43 -6.92 -8.10
C GLU A 28 2.21 -5.71 -7.55
N LEU A 29 1.70 -5.04 -6.52
CA LEU A 29 2.42 -3.93 -5.90
C LEU A 29 3.76 -4.39 -5.30
N SER A 30 3.75 -5.49 -4.54
CA SER A 30 4.95 -6.01 -3.88
C SER A 30 6.01 -6.45 -4.88
N ASP A 31 5.60 -7.16 -5.94
CA ASP A 31 6.51 -7.66 -6.98
C ASP A 31 7.15 -6.49 -7.72
N GLN A 32 6.38 -5.48 -8.11
CA GLN A 32 6.89 -4.29 -8.79
C GLN A 32 7.81 -3.46 -7.89
N LEU A 33 7.47 -3.28 -6.61
CA LEU A 33 8.36 -2.59 -5.67
C LEU A 33 9.67 -3.34 -5.47
N ASN A 34 9.63 -4.68 -5.44
CA ASN A 34 10.82 -5.50 -5.35
C ASN A 34 11.68 -5.40 -6.62
N GLU A 35 11.08 -5.55 -7.80
CA GLU A 35 11.76 -5.45 -9.10
C GLU A 35 12.41 -4.07 -9.33
N LEU A 36 11.81 -3.01 -8.81
CA LEU A 36 12.33 -1.65 -8.90
C LEU A 36 13.40 -1.34 -7.84
N GLY A 37 13.75 -2.30 -6.98
CA GLY A 37 14.75 -2.11 -5.91
C GLY A 37 14.25 -1.27 -4.73
N TRP A 38 12.96 -0.90 -4.70
CA TRP A 38 12.42 -0.02 -3.66
C TRP A 38 12.52 -0.63 -2.26
N ILE A 39 12.36 -1.95 -2.14
CA ILE A 39 12.48 -2.67 -0.87
C ILE A 39 13.92 -2.58 -0.34
N ASP A 40 14.90 -2.77 -1.21
CA ASP A 40 16.32 -2.71 -0.87
C ASP A 40 16.74 -1.28 -0.49
N ASP A 41 16.33 -0.28 -1.26
CA ASP A 41 16.60 1.14 -0.97
C ASP A 41 16.01 1.57 0.39
N LEU A 42 14.79 1.11 0.69
CA LEU A 42 14.14 1.41 1.97
C LEU A 42 14.83 0.70 3.13
N TYR A 43 15.30 -0.53 2.93
CA TYR A 43 16.07 -1.27 3.91
C TYR A 43 17.41 -0.60 4.20
N ASP A 44 18.14 -0.18 3.17
CA ASP A 44 19.41 0.54 3.33
C ASP A 44 19.21 1.86 4.06
N THR A 45 18.15 2.61 3.71
CA THR A 45 17.77 3.82 4.45
C THR A 45 17.47 3.52 5.92
N ALA A 46 16.75 2.45 6.21
CA ALA A 46 16.42 2.04 7.57
C ALA A 46 17.68 1.69 8.36
N LYS A 47 18.59 0.93 7.74
CA LYS A 47 19.87 0.51 8.31
C LYS A 47 20.80 1.67 8.61
N GLU A 48 20.84 2.69 7.74
CA GLU A 48 21.61 3.90 8.02
C GLU A 48 21.05 4.68 9.20
N ARG A 49 19.72 4.81 9.29
CA ARG A 49 19.05 5.55 10.38
C ARG A 49 19.09 4.82 11.71
N SER A 50 19.13 3.49 11.70
CA SER A 50 19.24 2.68 12.92
C SER A 50 20.63 2.73 13.57
N ARG A 51 21.63 3.36 12.92
CA ARG A 51 22.96 3.57 13.51
C ARG A 51 22.98 4.66 14.58
N ASP A 52 21.92 5.46 14.70
CA ASP A 52 21.75 6.37 15.83
C ASP A 52 21.28 5.57 17.07
N ASP A 53 22.12 5.57 18.11
CA ASP A 53 21.88 4.87 19.38
C ASP A 53 20.59 5.29 20.10
N LYS A 54 19.97 6.42 19.71
CA LYS A 54 18.70 6.91 20.27
C LYS A 54 17.47 6.47 19.49
N THR A 55 17.63 5.77 18.38
CA THR A 55 16.53 5.33 17.53
C THR A 55 15.92 4.04 18.06
N ASN A 56 14.61 4.10 18.35
CA ASN A 56 13.80 2.91 18.60
C ASN A 56 12.95 2.58 17.36
N LEU A 57 12.35 1.39 17.34
CA LEU A 57 11.57 0.91 16.19
C LEU A 57 10.42 1.87 15.81
N GLN A 58 9.69 2.40 16.78
CA GLN A 58 8.56 3.29 16.51
C GLN A 58 9.02 4.56 15.80
N ARG A 59 10.06 5.20 16.32
CA ARG A 59 10.64 6.40 15.73
C ARG A 59 11.21 6.13 14.34
N LEU A 60 11.90 4.99 14.17
CA LEU A 60 12.40 4.57 12.87
C LEU A 60 11.27 4.41 11.84
N LEU A 61 10.15 3.81 12.22
CA LEU A 61 8.99 3.65 11.34
C LEU A 61 8.33 5.00 11.00
N GLU A 62 8.17 5.88 11.99
CA GLU A 62 7.63 7.23 11.78
C GLU A 62 8.50 8.03 10.82
N ASP A 63 9.82 7.95 10.94
CA ASP A 63 10.77 8.64 10.08
C ASP A 63 10.85 8.01 8.68
N LEU A 64 10.73 6.69 8.55
CA LEU A 64 10.81 5.98 7.26
C LEU A 64 9.53 6.09 6.45
N LYS A 65 8.37 6.22 7.10
CA LYS A 65 7.07 6.22 6.41
C LYS A 65 6.97 7.29 5.30
N PRO A 66 7.40 8.54 5.48
CA PRO A 66 7.45 9.52 4.39
C PRO A 66 8.39 9.10 3.25
N THR A 67 9.58 8.56 3.58
CA THR A 67 10.54 8.07 2.57
C THR A 67 9.95 6.92 1.76
N ALA A 68 9.32 5.95 2.43
CA ALA A 68 8.63 4.84 1.79
C ALA A 68 7.56 5.35 0.81
N VAL A 69 6.64 6.21 1.28
CA VAL A 69 5.53 6.73 0.46
C VAL A 69 6.03 7.55 -0.73
N ASN A 70 7.03 8.40 -0.53
CA ASN A 70 7.58 9.26 -1.57
C ASN A 70 8.48 8.51 -2.56
N GLY A 71 9.07 7.39 -2.14
CA GLY A 71 9.91 6.54 -2.99
C GLY A 71 9.12 5.70 -4.00
N ILE A 72 7.79 5.58 -3.86
CA ILE A 72 6.96 4.82 -4.79
C ILE A 72 6.95 5.55 -6.16
N PRO A 73 7.42 4.92 -7.25
CA PRO A 73 7.41 5.52 -8.57
C PRO A 73 5.99 5.90 -9.02
N LYS A 74 5.88 7.05 -9.69
CA LYS A 74 4.58 7.64 -10.05
C LYS A 74 3.78 6.71 -10.96
N GLU A 75 4.46 6.07 -11.90
CA GLU A 75 3.89 5.13 -12.87
C GLU A 75 3.30 3.91 -12.16
N LEU A 76 4.02 3.36 -11.19
CA LEU A 76 3.54 2.24 -10.37
C LEU A 76 2.34 2.66 -9.53
N ARG A 77 2.39 3.83 -8.90
CA ARG A 77 1.25 4.38 -8.15
C ARG A 77 0.01 4.50 -9.04
N THR A 78 0.16 5.07 -10.23
CA THR A 78 -0.95 5.21 -11.19
C THR A 78 -1.51 3.85 -11.60
N LYS A 79 -0.65 2.88 -11.91
CA LYS A 79 -1.06 1.51 -12.27
C LYS A 79 -1.88 0.85 -11.15
N ILE A 80 -1.38 0.87 -9.92
CA ILE A 80 -2.03 0.22 -8.77
C ILE A 80 -3.35 0.92 -8.43
N VAL A 81 -3.42 2.26 -8.50
CA VAL A 81 -4.67 2.99 -8.32
C VAL A 81 -5.70 2.60 -9.38
N ALA A 82 -5.31 2.46 -10.64
CA ALA A 82 -6.20 2.00 -11.70
C ALA A 82 -6.72 0.57 -11.45
N MET A 83 -5.88 -0.34 -10.92
CA MET A 83 -6.30 -1.69 -10.54
C MET A 83 -7.32 -1.68 -9.39
N ILE A 84 -7.11 -0.81 -8.39
CA ILE A 84 -8.06 -0.62 -7.29
C ILE A 84 -9.39 -0.11 -7.83
N GLN A 85 -9.38 0.93 -8.67
CA GLN A 85 -10.58 1.51 -9.29
C GLN A 85 -11.37 0.45 -10.08
N ALA A 86 -10.70 -0.29 -10.97
CA ALA A 86 -11.33 -1.36 -11.76
C ALA A 86 -11.90 -2.49 -10.88
N SER A 87 -11.31 -2.74 -9.71
CA SER A 87 -11.80 -3.76 -8.78
C SER A 87 -13.02 -3.27 -8.00
N ILE A 88 -13.02 -2.02 -7.56
CA ILE A 88 -14.17 -1.37 -6.93
C ILE A 88 -15.36 -1.32 -7.91
N GLU A 89 -15.14 -0.90 -9.16
CA GLU A 89 -16.18 -0.86 -10.19
C GLU A 89 -16.85 -2.22 -10.39
N ARG A 90 -16.06 -3.30 -10.46
CA ARG A 90 -16.58 -4.68 -10.57
C ARG A 90 -17.39 -5.12 -9.35
N VAL A 91 -17.02 -4.67 -8.15
CA VAL A 91 -17.75 -4.97 -6.91
C VAL A 91 -19.06 -4.19 -6.81
N VAL A 92 -19.08 -2.93 -7.28
CA VAL A 92 -20.27 -2.07 -7.25
C VAL A 92 -21.26 -2.43 -8.35
N GLN A 93 -20.80 -2.76 -9.56
CA GLN A 93 -21.69 -3.18 -10.67
C GLN A 93 -22.35 -4.54 -10.46
N LYS A 94 -21.78 -5.39 -9.60
CA LYS A 94 -22.37 -6.68 -9.20
C LYS A 94 -23.27 -6.58 -7.95
N GLY A 95 -23.40 -5.39 -7.36
CA GLY A 95 -24.16 -5.14 -6.13
C GLY A 95 -25.55 -4.56 -6.38
#